data_AF-A0A2G4H3U8-F1
#
_entry.id   AF-A0A2G4H3U8-F1
#
_cell.length_a   1.000
_cell.length_b   1.000
_cell.length_c   1.000
_cell.angle_alpha   90.00
_cell.angle_beta   90.00
_cell.angle_gamma   90.00
#
_symmetry.space_group_name_H-M   'P 1'
#
loop_
_entity.id
_entity.type
_entity.pdbx_description
1 polymer ?
#
loop_
_entity_poly.entity_id
_entity_poly.type
_entity_poly.pdbx_seq_one_letter_code
_entity_poly.pdbx_strand_id
1 'polypeptide(L)'
;MSRSAINWIVVGLIAAVITVLQVLAGPVIEILLIAVRVLILAAFAYFLYTLWRNNRTRLSYLDRRQKVLFYGAGALLILVVLGSFLLSWTLLTTLMFFAIIGGCAFVMWRVYQDTAGWY
;
A
#
# COMPACT_ATOMS: atom_id res chain seq x y z
N MET A 1 -44.56 20.73 -31.32
CA MET A 1 -43.20 20.53 -30.76
C MET A 1 -42.30 20.01 -31.87
N SER A 2 -41.24 20.76 -32.22
CA SER A 2 -40.29 20.35 -33.26
C SER A 2 -39.53 19.11 -32.81
N ARG A 3 -39.26 18.15 -33.70
CA ARG A 3 -38.49 16.93 -33.42
C ARG A 3 -37.16 17.21 -32.71
N SER A 4 -36.59 18.39 -32.93
CA SER A 4 -35.39 18.90 -32.26
C SER A 4 -35.54 19.02 -30.75
N ALA A 5 -36.69 19.49 -30.24
CA ALA A 5 -36.93 19.65 -28.81
C ALA A 5 -37.01 18.30 -28.07
N ILE A 6 -37.57 17.28 -28.73
CA ILE A 6 -37.64 15.91 -28.18
C ILE A 6 -36.23 15.34 -28.06
N ASN A 7 -35.38 15.54 -29.07
CA ASN A 7 -33.99 15.08 -29.04
C ASN A 7 -33.21 15.73 -27.88
N TRP A 8 -33.38 17.03 -27.64
CA TRP A 8 -32.74 17.72 -26.52
C TRP A 8 -33.22 17.21 -25.16
N ILE A 9 -34.51 16.90 -25.02
CA ILE A 9 -35.06 16.32 -23.79
C ILE A 9 -34.50 14.91 -23.55
N VAL A 10 -34.39 14.08 -24.59
CA VAL A 10 -33.82 12.73 -24.49
C VAL A 10 -32.34 12.80 -24.10
N VAL A 11 -31.56 13.70 -24.69
CA VAL A 11 -30.16 13.90 -24.32
C VAL A 11 -30.02 14.37 -22.87
N GLY A 12 -30.85 15.32 -22.43
CA GLY A 12 -30.87 15.77 -21.03
C GLY A 12 -31.24 14.66 -20.05
N LEU A 13 -32.18 13.79 -20.42
CA LEU A 13 -32.59 12.66 -19.60
C LEU A 13 -31.49 11.58 -19.51
N ILE A 14 -30.82 11.27 -20.62
CA ILE A 14 -29.68 10.34 -20.62
C ILE A 14 -28.54 10.91 -19.77
N ALA A 15 -28.23 12.21 -19.90
CA ALA A 15 -27.23 12.86 -19.08
C ALA A 15 -27.57 12.79 -17.58
N ALA A 16 -28.83 13.03 -17.21
CA ALA A 16 -29.30 12.92 -15.83
C ALA A 16 -29.21 11.48 -15.28
N VAL A 17 -29.53 10.47 -16.09
CA VAL A 17 -29.40 9.07 -15.70
C VAL A 17 -27.93 8.69 -15.49
N ILE A 18 -27.04 9.13 -16.39
CA ILE A 18 -25.59 8.88 -16.28
C ILE A 18 -25.02 9.56 -15.03
N THR A 19 -25.41 10.79 -14.73
CA THR A 19 -24.92 11.48 -13.52
C THR A 19 -25.41 10.82 -12.24
N VAL A 20 -26.69 10.41 -12.18
CA VAL A 20 -27.22 9.65 -11.03
C VAL A 20 -26.50 8.31 -10.87
N LEU A 21 -26.26 7.59 -11.96
CA LEU A 21 -25.49 6.34 -11.93
C LEU A 21 -24.05 6.55 -11.46
N GLN A 22 -23.37 7.61 -11.89
CA GLN A 22 -22.03 7.95 -11.41
C GLN A 22 -22.02 8.28 -9.91
N VAL A 23 -23.01 9.01 -9.42
CA VAL A 23 -23.15 9.32 -7.99
C VAL A 23 -23.40 8.05 -7.17
N LEU A 24 -24.16 7.08 -7.69
CA LEU A 24 -24.38 5.79 -7.04
C LEU A 24 -23.18 4.85 -7.12
N ALA A 25 -22.37 4.94 -8.17
CA ALA A 25 -21.16 4.13 -8.36
C ALA A 25 -19.96 4.66 -7.55
N GLY A 26 -19.91 5.97 -7.26
CA GLY A 26 -18.85 6.61 -6.49
C GLY A 26 -18.59 5.93 -5.12
N PRO A 27 -19.60 5.72 -4.27
CA PRO A 27 -19.45 5.04 -2.98
C PRO A 27 -18.87 3.64 -3.07
N VAL A 28 -19.21 2.88 -4.11
CA VAL A 28 -18.71 1.51 -4.31
C VAL A 28 -17.20 1.51 -4.56
N ILE A 29 -16.73 2.44 -5.39
CA ILE A 29 -15.30 2.60 -5.69
C ILE A 29 -14.54 3.05 -4.44
N GLU A 30 -15.09 3.99 -3.67
CA GLU A 30 -14.47 4.44 -2.42
C GLU A 30 -14.30 3.31 -1.40
N ILE A 31 -15.37 2.52 -1.18
CA ILE A 31 -15.32 1.36 -0.28
C ILE A 31 -14.27 0.35 -0.75
N LEU A 32 -14.23 0.07 -2.06
CA LEU A 32 -13.25 -0.84 -2.63
C LEU A 32 -11.81 -0.33 -2.44
N LEU A 33 -11.58 0.96 -2.66
CA LEU A 33 -10.27 1.58 -2.44
C LEU A 33 -9.85 1.52 -0.96
N ILE A 34 -10.77 1.76 -0.03
CA ILE A 34 -10.51 1.61 1.41
C ILE A 34 -10.17 0.14 1.73
N ALA A 35 -10.95 -0.82 1.22
CA ALA A 35 -10.69 -2.24 1.42
C ALA A 35 -9.30 -2.64 0.89
N VAL A 36 -8.92 -2.20 -0.30
CA VAL A 36 -7.59 -2.44 -0.88
C VAL A 36 -6.49 -1.85 -0.01
N ARG A 37 -6.65 -0.62 0.51
CA ARG A 37 -5.67 0.00 1.41
C ARG A 37 -5.48 -0.82 2.70
N VAL A 38 -6.56 -1.31 3.29
CA VAL A 38 -6.51 -2.15 4.49
C VAL A 38 -5.87 -3.51 4.19
N LEU A 39 -6.19 -4.12 3.04
CA LEU A 39 -5.56 -5.37 2.62
C LEU A 39 -4.06 -5.22 2.38
N ILE A 40 -3.61 -4.09 1.83
CA ILE A 40 -2.18 -3.78 1.67
C ILE A 40 -1.50 -3.69 3.04
N LEU A 41 -2.09 -2.96 4.00
CA LEU A 41 -1.61 -2.91 5.38
C LEU A 41 -1.49 -4.32 5.98
N ALA A 42 -2.55 -5.12 5.85
CA ALA A 42 -2.59 -6.49 6.35
C ALA A 42 -1.53 -7.36 5.67
N ALA A 43 -1.28 -7.19 4.38
CA ALA A 43 -0.25 -7.92 3.64
C ALA A 43 1.16 -7.57 4.15
N PHE A 44 1.46 -6.29 4.38
CA PHE A 44 2.73 -5.88 4.98
C PHE A 44 2.89 -6.45 6.40
N ALA A 45 1.86 -6.34 7.24
CA ALA A 45 1.89 -6.89 8.59
C ALA A 45 2.10 -8.41 8.59
N TYR A 46 1.39 -9.13 7.72
CA TYR A 46 1.54 -10.57 7.54
C TYR A 46 2.92 -10.95 7.02
N PHE A 47 3.46 -10.19 6.06
CA PHE A 47 4.80 -10.39 5.54
C PHE A 47 5.85 -10.22 6.64
N LEU A 48 5.80 -9.13 7.41
CA LEU A 48 6.71 -8.91 8.55
C LEU A 48 6.56 -10.01 9.60
N TYR A 49 5.33 -10.41 9.92
CA TYR A 49 5.05 -11.48 10.88
C TYR A 49 5.65 -12.81 10.41
N THR A 50 5.45 -13.17 9.14
CA THR A 50 5.98 -14.40 8.55
C THR A 50 7.50 -14.39 8.53
N LEU A 51 8.09 -13.26 8.16
CA LEU A 51 9.54 -13.06 8.12
C LEU A 51 10.15 -13.17 9.52
N TRP A 52 9.50 -12.61 10.55
CA TRP A 52 9.89 -12.77 11.94
C TRP A 52 9.70 -14.21 12.45
N ARG A 53 8.57 -14.84 12.13
CA ARG A 53 8.22 -16.19 12.57
C ARG A 53 9.19 -17.23 12.02
N ASN A 54 9.46 -17.18 10.72
CA ASN A 54 10.32 -18.16 10.05
C ASN A 54 11.78 -18.02 10.47
N ASN A 55 12.21 -16.79 10.77
CA ASN A 55 13.58 -16.52 11.15
C ASN A 55 13.79 -16.45 12.66
N ARG A 56 12.80 -16.80 13.51
CA ARG A 56 12.87 -16.55 14.96
C ARG A 56 14.07 -17.22 15.64
N THR A 57 14.42 -18.42 15.19
CA THR A 57 15.60 -19.19 15.64
C THR A 57 16.90 -18.60 15.11
N ARG A 58 16.93 -18.09 13.88
CA ARG A 58 18.09 -17.37 13.33
C ARG A 58 18.32 -16.05 14.05
N LEU A 59 17.24 -15.31 14.31
CA LEU A 59 17.19 -14.02 15.02
C LEU A 59 17.85 -14.08 16.39
N SER A 60 17.81 -15.21 17.10
CA SER A 60 18.54 -15.33 18.38
C SER A 60 20.06 -15.27 18.21
N TYR A 61 20.60 -15.79 17.11
CA TYR A 61 22.05 -15.85 16.85
C TYR A 61 22.65 -14.59 16.23
N LEU A 62 21.82 -13.64 15.76
CA LEU A 62 22.33 -12.39 15.19
C LEU A 62 23.04 -11.53 16.24
N ASP A 63 24.13 -10.90 15.81
CA ASP A 63 24.84 -9.90 16.60
C ASP A 63 23.94 -8.67 16.86
N ARG A 64 24.25 -7.91 17.93
CA ARG A 64 23.45 -6.78 18.39
C ARG A 64 23.27 -5.72 17.29
N ARG A 65 24.29 -5.49 16.46
CA ARG A 65 24.23 -4.54 15.33
C ARG A 65 23.23 -4.98 14.26
N GLN A 66 23.25 -6.26 13.90
CA GLN A 66 22.37 -6.81 12.87
C GLN A 66 20.92 -6.90 13.36
N LYS A 67 20.70 -7.21 14.64
CA LYS A 67 19.37 -7.13 15.28
C LYS A 67 18.79 -5.71 15.15
N VAL A 68 19.56 -4.67 15.48
CA VAL A 68 19.08 -3.28 15.37
C VAL A 68 18.72 -2.93 13.92
N LEU A 69 19.53 -3.31 12.93
CA LEU A 69 19.23 -3.04 11.53
C LEU A 69 17.95 -3.74 11.05
N PHE A 70 17.77 -5.01 11.42
CA PHE A 70 16.61 -5.80 11.02
C PHE A 70 15.31 -5.29 11.65
N TYR A 71 15.31 -5.10 12.98
CA TYR A 71 14.14 -4.56 13.68
C TYR A 71 13.87 -3.09 13.31
N GLY A 72 14.92 -2.30 13.10
CA GLY A 72 14.81 -0.92 12.63
C GLY A 72 14.19 -0.82 11.25
N ALA A 73 14.64 -1.65 10.29
CA ALA A 73 14.03 -1.70 8.96
C ALA A 73 12.55 -2.13 9.01
N GLY A 74 12.21 -3.09 9.88
CA GLY A 74 10.83 -3.52 10.08
C GLY A 74 9.95 -2.43 10.68
N ALA A 75 10.43 -1.73 11.71
CA ALA A 75 9.72 -0.61 12.33
C ALA A 75 9.51 0.54 11.32
N LEU A 76 10.54 0.85 10.53
CA LEU A 76 10.48 1.91 9.52
C LEU A 76 9.48 1.57 8.41
N LEU A 77 9.42 0.31 7.97
CA LEU A 77 8.39 -0.17 7.04
C LEU A 77 6.97 0.09 7.56
N ILE A 78 6.71 -0.24 8.83
CA ILE A 78 5.40 0.01 9.45
C ILE A 78 5.09 1.50 9.49
N LEU A 79 6.05 2.33 9.93
CA LEU A 79 5.86 3.78 10.02
C LEU A 79 5.58 4.42 8.66
N VAL A 80 6.26 3.96 7.60
CA VAL A 80 6.05 4.48 6.24
C VAL A 80 4.69 4.09 5.68
N VAL A 81 4.27 2.84 5.90
CA VAL A 81 2.93 2.40 5.47
C VAL A 81 1.86 3.16 6.26
N LEU A 82 2.00 3.34 7.57
CA LEU A 82 1.05 4.14 8.36
C LEU A 82 1.04 5.62 7.95
N GLY A 83 2.22 6.21 7.73
CA GLY A 83 2.35 7.58 7.25
C GLY A 83 1.69 7.80 5.89
N SER A 84 1.68 6.78 5.02
CA SER A 84 1.02 6.85 3.71
C SER A 84 -0.49 7.11 3.76
N PHE A 85 -1.15 6.87 4.91
CA PHE A 85 -2.56 7.20 5.12
C PHE A 85 -2.79 8.68 5.42
N LEU A 86 -1.76 9.39 5.89
CA LEU A 86 -1.84 10.79 6.34
C LEU A 86 -1.30 11.77 5.29
N LEU A 87 -0.44 11.31 4.37
CA LEU A 87 0.16 12.15 3.34
C LEU A 87 -0.62 12.13 2.02
N SER A 88 -0.65 13.29 1.36
CA SER A 88 -1.13 13.42 -0.01
C SER A 88 -0.12 12.83 -0.99
N TRP A 89 -0.62 12.06 -1.97
CA TRP A 89 0.22 11.40 -2.97
C TRP A 89 0.62 12.39 -4.07
N THR A 90 1.90 12.73 -4.09
CA THR A 90 2.60 13.38 -5.20
C THR A 90 3.57 12.40 -5.86
N LEU A 91 4.04 12.70 -7.07
CA LEU A 91 5.05 11.86 -7.74
C LEU A 91 6.28 11.65 -6.84
N LEU A 92 6.76 12.71 -6.20
CA LEU A 92 7.92 12.67 -5.31
C LEU A 92 7.67 11.75 -4.11
N THR A 93 6.55 11.93 -3.39
CA THR A 93 6.22 11.09 -2.22
C THR A 93 6.03 9.63 -2.60
N THR A 94 5.48 9.35 -3.79
CA THR A 94 5.33 7.98 -4.30
C THR A 94 6.68 7.34 -4.57
N LEU A 95 7.60 8.06 -5.22
CA LEU A 95 8.98 7.59 -5.44
C LEU A 95 9.70 7.33 -4.12
N MET A 96 9.57 8.24 -3.14
CA MET A 96 10.16 8.06 -1.82
C MET A 96 9.58 6.84 -1.09
N PHE A 97 8.26 6.63 -1.15
CA PHE A 97 7.61 5.45 -0.56
C PHE A 97 8.21 4.15 -1.09
N PHE A 98 8.29 4.00 -2.40
CA PHE A 98 8.90 2.81 -3.01
C PHE A 98 10.40 2.69 -2.74
N ALA A 99 11.14 3.80 -2.75
CA ALA A 99 12.56 3.81 -2.42
C ALA A 99 12.83 3.35 -0.99
N ILE A 100 12.00 3.76 -0.03
CA ILE A 100 12.13 3.37 1.37
C ILE A 100 11.78 1.89 1.56
N ILE A 101 10.67 1.41 0.96
CA ILE A 101 10.30 -0.01 1.01
C ILE A 101 11.42 -0.87 0.41
N GLY A 102 11.93 -0.47 -0.75
CA GLY A 102 13.05 -1.14 -1.41
C GLY A 102 14.33 -1.12 -0.56
N GLY A 103 14.64 0.01 0.07
CA GLY A 103 15.77 0.14 0.99
C GLY A 103 15.65 -0.76 2.22
N CYS A 104 14.48 -0.83 2.86
CA CYS A 104 14.23 -1.72 3.98
C CYS A 104 14.37 -3.19 3.58
N ALA A 105 13.78 -3.58 2.44
CA ALA A 105 13.93 -4.92 1.90
C ALA A 105 15.40 -5.26 1.59
N PHE A 106 16.15 -4.33 1.01
CA PHE A 106 17.56 -4.48 0.72
C PHE A 106 18.40 -4.67 1.99
N VAL A 107 18.15 -3.86 3.04
CA VAL A 107 18.85 -4.00 4.33
C VAL A 107 18.57 -5.36 4.95
N MET A 108 17.31 -5.80 4.97
CA MET A 108 16.95 -7.13 5.49
C MET A 108 17.60 -8.26 4.69
N TRP A 109 17.63 -8.14 3.36
CA TRP A 109 18.30 -9.10 2.48
C TRP A 109 19.82 -9.11 2.69
N ARG A 110 20.44 -7.95 2.89
CA ARG A 110 21.87 -7.83 3.15
C ARG A 110 22.25 -8.49 4.47
N VAL A 111 21.48 -8.25 5.53
CA VAL A 111 21.64 -8.92 6.84
C VAL A 111 21.49 -10.43 6.72
N TYR A 112 20.55 -10.89 5.88
CA TYR A 112 20.37 -12.31 5.60
C TYR A 112 21.60 -12.92 4.93
N GLN A 113 22.16 -12.26 3.91
CA GLN A 113 23.39 -12.70 3.25
C GLN A 113 24.59 -12.76 4.21
N ASP A 114 24.74 -11.75 5.07
CA ASP A 114 25.82 -11.73 6.07
C ASP A 114 25.73 -12.88 7.09
N THR A 115 24.52 -13.38 7.35
CA THR A 115 24.29 -14.51 8.25
C THR A 115 24.45 -15.86 7.55
N ALA A 116 24.22 -15.92 6.24
CA ALA A 116 24.31 -17.15 5.46
C ALA A 116 25.75 -17.64 5.24
N GLY A 117 26.75 -16.77 5.32
CA GLY A 117 28.17 -17.15 5.16
C GLY A 117 28.79 -17.89 6.34
N TRP A 118 28.08 -18.04 7.46
CA TRP A 118 28.57 -18.69 8.69
C TRP A 118 27.98 -20.08 8.93
N TYR A 119 27.20 -20.61 7.98
CA TYR A 119 26.65 -21.98 7.95
C TYR A 119 27.01 -22.64 6.63
#